data_AF-A0A2G2E002-F1
#
_entry.id   AF-A0A2G2E002-F1
#
_cell.length_a   1.000
_cell.length_b   1.000
_cell.length_c   1.000
_cell.angle_alpha   90.00
_cell.angle_beta   90.00
_cell.angle_gamma   90.00
#
_symmetry.space_group_name_H-M   'P 1'
#
loop_
_entity.id
_entity.type
_entity.pdbx_description
1 polymer ?
#
loop_
_entity_poly.entity_id
_entity_poly.type
_entity_poly.pdbx_seq_one_letter_code
_entity_poly.pdbx_strand_id
1 'polypeptide(L)'
;MIWLPSLIISVFFVPNALDKILHSDEQDKITSNSTLIIIVGVILLIATVLFLINKTLILGTTLLALYMTFIVFVHMYKGKPFEVVILIVMATIFAAYLRKPELFHPKQKTETN
;
A
#
# COMPACT_ATOMS: atom_id res chain seq x y z
N MET A 1 15.31 9.12 11.44
CA MET A 1 14.06 9.52 10.75
C MET A 1 13.65 8.61 9.57
N ILE A 2 14.39 7.54 9.22
CA ILE A 2 14.09 6.66 8.06
C ILE A 2 12.73 5.92 8.16
N TRP A 3 12.21 5.71 9.38
CA TRP A 3 10.95 4.99 9.61
C TRP A 3 9.70 5.87 9.58
N LEU A 4 9.86 7.19 9.66
CA LEU A 4 8.73 8.12 9.73
C LEU A 4 7.78 7.99 8.52
N PRO A 5 8.27 7.89 7.26
CA PRO A 5 7.39 7.67 6.11
C PRO A 5 6.62 6.36 6.22
N SER A 6 7.28 5.27 6.64
CA SER A 6 6.61 3.97 6.79
C SER A 6 5.51 3.99 7.86
N LEU A 7 5.73 4.69 8.98
CA LEU A 7 4.72 4.82 10.03
C LEU A 7 3.50 5.61 9.54
N ILE A 8 3.69 6.71 8.81
CA ILE A 8 2.58 7.50 8.23
C ILE A 8 1.75 6.62 7.28
N ILE A 9 2.42 5.83 6.43
CA ILE A 9 1.76 4.90 5.52
C ILE A 9 0.98 3.82 6.28
N SER A 10 1.53 3.28 7.37
CA SER A 10 0.83 2.31 8.22
C SER A 10 -0.40 2.93 8.91
N VAL A 11 -0.31 4.18 9.37
CA VAL A 11 -1.46 4.90 9.96
C VAL A 11 -2.59 5.10 8.94
N PHE A 12 -2.30 5.13 7.64
CA PHE A 12 -3.33 5.14 6.61
C PHE A 12 -3.91 3.72 6.34
N PHE A 13 -3.05 2.73 6.13
CA PHE A 13 -3.50 1.40 5.69
C PHE A 13 -4.12 0.55 6.80
N VAL A 14 -3.69 0.70 8.05
CA VAL A 14 -4.23 -0.09 9.17
C VAL A 14 -5.71 0.25 9.42
N PRO A 15 -6.12 1.52 9.59
CA PRO A 15 -7.53 1.86 9.71
C PRO A 15 -8.34 1.48 8.46
N ASN A 16 -7.77 1.64 7.25
CA ASN A 16 -8.44 1.23 6.01
C ASN A 16 -8.76 -0.28 6.00
N ALA A 17 -7.81 -1.09 6.44
CA ALA A 17 -7.95 -2.53 6.50
C ALA A 17 -8.93 -2.96 7.60
N LEU A 18 -8.84 -2.35 8.78
CA LEU A 18 -9.74 -2.61 9.90
C LEU A 18 -11.18 -2.24 9.54
N ASP A 19 -11.39 -1.11 8.88
CA ASP A 19 -12.72 -0.69 8.42
C ASP A 19 -13.34 -1.73 7.46
N LYS A 20 -12.53 -2.30 6.55
CA LYS A 20 -12.98 -3.38 5.67
C LYS A 20 -13.36 -4.67 6.39
N ILE A 21 -12.71 -4.96 7.50
CA ILE A 21 -12.95 -6.19 8.28
C ILE A 21 -14.18 -6.01 9.18
N LEU A 22 -14.29 -4.85 9.83
CA LEU A 22 -15.30 -4.58 10.87
C LEU A 22 -16.61 -4.02 10.32
N HIS A 23 -16.56 -3.23 9.24
CA HIS A 23 -17.73 -2.55 8.65
C HIS A 23 -17.98 -2.98 7.20
N SER A 24 -17.67 -4.24 6.87
CA SER A 24 -17.75 -4.78 5.50
C SER A 24 -19.15 -4.65 4.86
N ASP A 25 -20.20 -4.61 5.68
CA ASP A 25 -21.58 -4.53 5.22
C ASP A 25 -22.03 -3.12 4.87
N GLU A 26 -21.37 -2.10 5.42
CA GLU A 26 -21.69 -0.68 5.23
C GLU A 26 -20.94 -0.05 4.05
N GLN A 27 -19.95 -0.75 3.48
CA GLN A 27 -19.17 -0.23 2.36
C GLN A 27 -20.00 -0.17 1.08
N ASP A 28 -19.88 0.93 0.34
CA ASP A 28 -20.48 1.14 -0.98
C ASP A 28 -19.91 0.15 -2.01
N LYS A 29 -20.59 -1.00 -2.10
CA LYS A 29 -20.12 -2.23 -2.74
C LYS A 29 -20.04 -2.09 -4.27
N ILE A 30 -18.86 -2.32 -4.81
CA ILE A 30 -18.70 -2.66 -6.25
C ILE A 30 -18.91 -4.16 -6.43
N THR A 31 -18.58 -4.93 -5.40
CA THR A 31 -18.77 -6.38 -5.33
C THR A 31 -19.81 -6.67 -4.24
N SER A 32 -20.92 -7.32 -4.59
CA SER A 32 -22.04 -7.57 -3.66
C SER A 32 -21.73 -8.58 -2.53
N ASN A 33 -20.46 -8.85 -2.24
CA ASN A 33 -20.01 -9.91 -1.35
C ASN A 33 -19.11 -9.36 -0.23
N SER A 34 -19.67 -9.29 0.99
CA SER A 34 -18.96 -8.84 2.20
C SER A 34 -17.72 -9.69 2.51
N THR A 35 -17.74 -10.98 2.20
CA THR A 35 -16.60 -11.88 2.38
C THR A 35 -15.39 -11.44 1.56
N LEU A 36 -15.61 -10.99 0.32
CA LEU A 36 -14.51 -10.47 -0.52
C LEU A 36 -13.90 -9.20 0.08
N ILE A 37 -14.73 -8.33 0.65
CA ILE A 37 -14.28 -7.08 1.30
C ILE A 37 -13.43 -7.40 2.53
N ILE A 38 -13.86 -8.35 3.36
CA ILE A 38 -13.10 -8.83 4.53
C ILE A 38 -11.76 -9.43 4.10
N ILE A 39 -11.75 -10.30 3.08
CA ILE A 39 -10.52 -10.90 2.54
C ILE A 39 -9.54 -9.81 2.08
N VAL A 40 -10.03 -8.79 1.37
CA VAL A 40 -9.20 -7.65 0.96
C VAL A 40 -8.61 -6.94 2.19
N GLY A 41 -9.40 -6.69 3.24
CA GLY A 41 -8.92 -6.10 4.48
C GLY A 41 -7.81 -6.93 5.14
N VAL A 42 -7.98 -8.25 5.23
CA VAL A 42 -6.96 -9.16 5.79
C VAL A 42 -5.67 -9.14 4.96
N ILE A 43 -5.78 -9.21 3.63
CA ILE A 43 -4.62 -9.10 2.73
C ILE A 43 -3.90 -7.75 2.93
N LEU A 44 -4.66 -6.66 3.14
CA LEU A 44 -4.09 -5.34 3.35
C LEU A 44 -3.32 -5.23 4.67
N LEU A 45 -3.79 -5.87 5.74
CA LEU A 45 -3.04 -5.97 7.00
C LEU A 45 -1.74 -6.75 6.80
N ILE A 46 -1.80 -7.91 6.13
CA ILE A 46 -0.61 -8.73 5.83
C ILE A 46 0.39 -7.93 4.98
N ALA A 47 -0.10 -7.24 3.94
CA ALA A 47 0.73 -6.38 3.09
C ALA A 47 1.38 -5.23 3.87
N THR A 48 0.66 -4.65 4.84
CA THR A 48 1.20 -3.59 5.72
C THR A 48 2.29 -4.13 6.65
N VAL A 49 2.11 -5.33 7.22
CA VAL A 49 3.14 -6.01 8.03
C VAL A 49 4.37 -6.34 7.18
N LEU A 50 4.17 -6.92 5.98
CA LEU A 50 5.24 -7.20 5.03
C LEU A 50 5.98 -5.92 4.64
N PHE A 51 5.26 -4.82 4.44
CA PHE A 51 5.82 -3.52 4.13
C PHE A 51 6.72 -3.03 5.27
N LEU A 52 6.34 -3.19 6.54
CA LEU A 52 7.15 -2.77 7.69
C LEU A 52 8.44 -3.58 7.87
N ILE A 53 8.47 -4.84 7.46
CA ILE A 53 9.65 -5.71 7.62
C ILE A 53 10.66 -5.46 6.48
N ASN A 54 11.93 -5.14 6.83
CA ASN A 54 12.98 -4.83 5.85
C ASN A 54 13.24 -5.92 4.79
N LYS A 55 13.10 -7.19 5.16
CA LYS A 55 13.32 -8.33 4.24
C LYS A 55 12.21 -8.42 3.18
N THR A 56 10.99 -8.01 3.51
CA THR A 56 9.80 -8.13 2.66
C THR A 56 9.27 -6.78 2.18
N LEU A 57 10.03 -5.70 2.37
CA LEU A 57 9.66 -4.32 2.01
C LEU A 57 9.10 -4.24 0.58
N ILE A 58 9.79 -4.81 -0.39
CA ILE A 58 9.36 -4.74 -1.81
C ILE A 58 8.04 -5.48 -2.00
N LEU A 59 7.88 -6.68 -1.43
CA LEU A 59 6.64 -7.43 -1.53
C LEU A 59 5.46 -6.66 -0.93
N GLY A 60 5.63 -6.11 0.27
CA GLY A 60 4.60 -5.29 0.91
C GLY A 60 4.28 -4.02 0.12
N THR A 61 5.30 -3.32 -0.37
CA THR A 61 5.14 -2.11 -1.20
C THR A 61 4.36 -2.42 -2.47
N THR A 62 4.72 -3.49 -3.18
CA THR A 62 4.05 -3.91 -4.41
C THR A 62 2.58 -4.25 -4.15
N LEU A 63 2.28 -5.01 -3.09
CA LEU A 63 0.91 -5.36 -2.72
C LEU A 63 0.08 -4.11 -2.39
N LEU A 64 0.61 -3.22 -1.55
CA LEU A 64 -0.07 -1.98 -1.16
C LEU A 64 -0.29 -1.03 -2.36
N ALA A 65 0.73 -0.86 -3.19
CA ALA A 65 0.65 -0.01 -4.39
C ALA A 65 -0.32 -0.58 -5.43
N LEU A 66 -0.30 -1.90 -5.64
CA LEU A 66 -1.24 -2.58 -6.53
C LEU A 66 -2.69 -2.40 -6.07
N TYR A 67 -2.95 -2.62 -4.78
CA TYR A 67 -4.27 -2.37 -4.20
C TYR A 67 -4.71 -0.92 -4.41
N MET A 68 -3.88 0.05 -4.05
CA MET A 68 -4.23 1.46 -4.20
C MET A 68 -4.45 1.86 -5.67
N THR A 69 -3.71 1.25 -6.60
CA THR A 69 -3.93 1.45 -8.04
C THR A 69 -5.33 0.98 -8.47
N PHE A 70 -5.79 -0.18 -7.98
CA PHE A 70 -7.18 -0.59 -8.21
C PHE A 70 -8.18 0.39 -7.59
N ILE A 71 -7.90 0.93 -6.40
CA ILE A 71 -8.74 1.95 -5.77
C ILE A 71 -8.79 3.24 -6.60
N VAL A 72 -7.70 3.65 -7.25
CA VAL A 72 -7.70 4.79 -8.19
C VAL A 72 -8.68 4.53 -9.33
N PHE A 73 -8.61 3.36 -9.99
CA PHE A 73 -9.54 3.01 -11.06
C PHE A 73 -11.00 3.00 -10.60
N VAL A 74 -11.24 2.50 -9.39
CA VAL A 74 -12.57 2.53 -8.76
C VAL A 74 -13.07 3.97 -8.56
N HIS A 75 -12.22 4.88 -8.09
CA HIS A 75 -12.60 6.28 -7.89
C HIS A 75 -12.92 6.96 -9.22
N MET A 76 -12.07 6.75 -10.24
CA MET A 76 -12.31 7.24 -11.59
C MET A 76 -13.63 6.72 -12.15
N TYR A 77 -13.89 5.40 -12.01
CA TYR A 77 -15.12 4.78 -12.49
C TYR A 77 -16.38 5.31 -11.80
N LYS A 78 -16.30 5.55 -10.47
CA LYS A 78 -17.41 6.12 -9.68
C LYS A 78 -17.48 7.65 -9.77
N GLY A 79 -16.62 8.32 -10.54
CA GLY A 79 -16.55 9.79 -10.60
C GLY A 79 -16.17 10.46 -9.27
N LYS A 80 -15.52 9.73 -8.35
CA LYS A 80 -15.04 10.25 -7.07
C LYS A 80 -13.65 10.88 -7.24
N PRO A 81 -13.27 11.88 -6.42
CA PRO A 81 -11.93 12.46 -6.45
C PRO A 81 -10.85 11.37 -6.27
N PHE A 82 -9.86 11.33 -7.15
CA PHE A 82 -8.82 10.30 -7.18
C PHE A 82 -7.41 10.85 -6.89
N GLU A 83 -7.28 12.17 -6.82
CA GLU A 83 -6.02 12.90 -6.61
C GLU A 83 -5.39 12.54 -5.26
N VAL A 84 -6.19 12.43 -4.21
CA VAL A 84 -5.67 12.02 -2.89
C VAL A 84 -5.22 10.55 -2.92
N VAL A 85 -5.96 9.70 -3.66
CA VAL A 85 -5.67 8.26 -3.78
C VAL A 85 -4.35 8.03 -4.52
N ILE A 86 -4.10 8.76 -5.62
CA ILE A 86 -2.85 8.65 -6.36
C ILE A 86 -1.65 9.19 -5.54
N LEU A 87 -1.85 10.22 -4.72
CA LEU A 87 -0.80 10.70 -3.81
C LEU A 87 -0.40 9.64 -2.79
N ILE A 88 -1.34 8.83 -2.30
CA ILE A 88 -1.04 7.72 -1.39
C ILE A 88 -0.25 6.61 -2.09
N VAL A 89 -0.56 6.30 -3.37
CA VAL A 89 0.25 5.37 -4.19
C VAL A 89 1.70 5.86 -4.24
N MET A 90 1.89 7.12 -4.61
CA MET A 90 3.21 7.74 -4.72
C MET A 90 3.95 7.78 -3.38
N ALA A 91 3.26 8.15 -2.29
CA ALA A 91 3.81 8.18 -0.95
C ALA A 91 4.25 6.78 -0.48
N THR A 92 3.51 5.74 -0.83
CA THR A 92 3.85 4.34 -0.50
C THR A 92 5.16 3.91 -1.17
N ILE A 93 5.30 4.20 -2.47
CA ILE A 93 6.53 3.92 -3.22
C ILE A 93 7.70 4.74 -2.67
N PHE A 94 7.47 6.04 -2.40
CA PHE A 94 8.49 6.92 -1.87
C PHE A 94 8.97 6.50 -0.47
N ALA A 95 8.04 6.06 0.40
CA ALA A 95 8.38 5.52 1.71
C ALA A 95 9.26 4.26 1.59
N ALA A 96 9.02 3.40 0.60
CA ALA A 96 9.87 2.25 0.32
C ALA A 96 11.26 2.67 -0.17
N TYR A 97 11.32 3.63 -1.10
CA TYR A 97 12.55 4.20 -1.63
C TYR A 97 13.43 4.78 -0.53
N LEU A 98 12.87 5.61 0.36
CA LEU A 98 13.60 6.21 1.47
C LEU A 98 14.13 5.17 2.47
N ARG A 99 13.45 4.03 2.63
CA ARG A 99 13.87 3.00 3.58
C ARG A 99 14.97 2.09 3.03
N LYS A 100 15.01 1.88 1.71
CA LYS A 100 16.05 1.08 1.05
C LYS A 100 16.40 1.68 -0.32
N PRO A 101 17.15 2.80 -0.36
CA PRO A 101 17.53 3.45 -1.62
C PRO A 101 18.45 2.57 -2.48
N GLU A 102 19.22 1.67 -1.85
CA GLU A 102 20.11 0.71 -2.53
C GLU A 102 19.38 -0.26 -3.48
N LEU A 103 18.05 -0.42 -3.32
CA LEU A 103 17.24 -1.22 -4.24
C LEU A 103 17.02 -0.52 -5.59
N PHE A 104 17.23 0.79 -5.64
CA PHE A 104 17.00 1.63 -6.82
C PHE A 104 18.30 2.20 -7.41
N HIS A 105 19.39 2.16 -6.64
CA HIS A 105 20.74 2.46 -7.11
C HIS A 105 21.59 1.18 -7.00
N PRO A 106 21.67 0.35 -8.06
CA PRO A 106 22.61 -0.76 -8.07
C PRO A 106 24.02 -0.20 -7.88
N LYS A 107 24.74 -0.66 -6.84
CA LYS A 107 26.14 -0.30 -6.63
C LYS A 107 26.90 -0.59 -7.93
N GLN A 108 27.46 0.44 -8.55
CA GLN A 108 28.44 0.22 -9.61
C GLN A 108 29.57 -0.60 -9.01
N LYS A 109 29.69 -1.84 -9.47
CA LYS A 109 30.77 -2.74 -9.11
C LYS A 109 32.06 -2.10 -9.66
N THR A 110 32.81 -1.40 -8.82
CA THR A 110 34.15 -0.94 -9.18
C THR A 110 35.03 -2.17 -9.27
N GLU A 111 35.20 -2.69 -10.48
CA GLU A 111 36.20 -3.72 -10.77
C GLU A 111 37.57 -3.04 -10.74
N THR A 112 38.24 -3.10 -9.60
CA THR A 112 39.68 -2.84 -9.54
C THR A 112 40.39 -4.06 -10.11
N ASN A 113 41.06 -3.81 -11.25
CA ASN A 113 42.03 -4.67 -11.93
C ASN A 113 43.08 -5.22 -10.97
#